data_AF-X0WIG0-F1
#
_entry.id   AF-X0WIG0-F1
#
_cell.length_a   1.000
_cell.length_b   1.000
_cell.length_c   1.000
_cell.angle_alpha   90.00
_cell.angle_beta   90.00
_cell.angle_gamma   90.00
#
_symmetry.space_group_name_H-M   'P 1'
#
loop_
_entity.id
_entity.type
_entity.pdbx_description
1 polymer ?
#
loop_
_entity_poly.entity_id
_entity_poly.type
_entity_poly.pdbx_seq_one_letter_code
_entity_poly.pdbx_strand_id
1 'polypeptide(L)'
;NHTAGYDTYLEILNSFSMEKIVEKCDVEPPVIKKLAHTYGGQKPCSILLGWGINKWEHSPEMIRLIDALGALTGNIGIAGGGVNHGFQTGRHFDPQVLAPEAVKYRREIAEPIFGQGIIESKNPPIKMIWINGINPVVSCPNSNKVIEALKGLDFVVVVDHFMTDTADFAHVFLPTTTFLEEEDVVVSWGHNWIGPVNKAIEPLGESRSDLQIVQEISKRLGLEKKMEGTPREWLKRIFQPMEKAGLSVEMVMQSPVRCPIA
;
A
#
# COMPACT_ATOMS: atom_id res chain seq x y z
N ASN A 1 -9.99 32.64 3.62
CA ASN A 1 -9.53 32.24 2.27
C ASN A 1 -8.52 31.11 2.45
N HIS A 2 -8.90 29.86 2.17
CA HIS A 2 -8.09 28.66 2.52
C HIS A 2 -7.38 28.03 1.31
N THR A 3 -7.47 28.66 0.14
CA THR A 3 -6.92 28.15 -1.13
C THR A 3 -5.97 29.17 -1.75
N ALA A 4 -5.08 28.70 -2.63
CA ALA A 4 -4.18 29.52 -3.43
C ALA A 4 -4.24 29.07 -4.90
N GLY A 5 -3.98 29.99 -5.84
CA GLY A 5 -3.96 29.69 -7.27
C GLY A 5 -5.34 29.59 -7.95
N TYR A 6 -6.38 30.20 -7.37
CA TYR A 6 -7.74 30.18 -7.94
C TYR A 6 -7.79 30.75 -9.37
N ASP A 7 -7.19 31.90 -9.60
CA ASP A 7 -7.22 32.56 -10.91
C ASP A 7 -6.51 31.72 -11.98
N THR A 8 -5.33 31.18 -11.66
CA THR A 8 -4.60 30.26 -12.54
C THR A 8 -5.39 28.99 -12.84
N TYR A 9 -6.12 28.45 -11.87
CA TYR A 9 -6.98 27.29 -12.10
C TYR A 9 -8.14 27.63 -13.05
N LEU A 10 -8.78 28.79 -12.90
CA LEU A 10 -9.81 29.25 -13.83
C LEU A 10 -9.25 29.47 -15.25
N GLU A 11 -8.04 30.03 -15.38
CA GLU A 11 -7.37 30.17 -16.67
C GLU A 11 -7.16 28.82 -17.35
N ILE A 12 -6.72 27.80 -16.60
CA ILE A 12 -6.59 26.43 -17.10
C ILE A 12 -7.95 25.92 -17.59
N LEU A 13 -9.02 26.03 -16.78
CA LEU A 13 -10.36 25.57 -17.19
C LEU A 13 -10.86 26.30 -18.45
N ASN A 14 -10.66 27.61 -18.52
CA ASN A 14 -11.07 28.44 -19.66
C ASN A 14 -10.22 28.20 -20.91
N SER A 15 -9.05 27.57 -20.79
CA SER A 15 -8.22 27.19 -21.93
C SER A 15 -8.76 25.98 -22.71
N PHE A 16 -9.75 25.26 -22.16
CA PHE A 16 -10.39 24.12 -22.81
C PHE A 16 -11.83 24.42 -23.22
N SER A 17 -12.29 23.79 -24.32
CA SER A 17 -13.72 23.78 -24.67
C SER A 17 -14.43 22.72 -23.85
N MET A 18 -15.49 23.14 -23.14
CA MET A 18 -16.33 22.23 -22.36
C MET A 18 -16.99 21.19 -23.25
N GLU A 19 -17.43 21.55 -24.46
CA GLU A 19 -17.99 20.62 -25.44
C GLU A 19 -17.00 19.51 -25.78
N LYS A 20 -15.74 19.86 -26.03
CA LYS A 20 -14.68 18.87 -26.33
C LYS A 20 -14.35 17.99 -25.13
N ILE A 21 -14.37 18.52 -23.91
CA ILE A 21 -14.16 17.73 -22.70
C ILE A 21 -15.30 16.72 -22.54
N VAL A 22 -16.55 17.17 -22.66
CA VAL A 22 -17.74 16.32 -22.55
C VAL A 22 -17.73 15.20 -23.59
N GLU A 23 -17.39 15.52 -24.84
CA GLU A 23 -17.22 14.54 -25.92
C GLU A 23 -16.17 13.49 -25.57
N LYS A 24 -15.00 13.90 -25.05
CA LYS A 24 -13.92 12.98 -24.64
C LYS A 24 -14.27 12.11 -23.44
N CYS A 25 -15.11 12.60 -22.54
CA CYS A 25 -15.57 11.82 -21.40
C CYS A 25 -16.55 10.72 -21.82
N ASP A 26 -17.14 10.81 -23.01
CA ASP A 26 -18.21 9.90 -23.48
C ASP A 26 -19.38 9.84 -22.48
N VAL A 27 -19.77 11.02 -21.98
CA VAL A 27 -20.88 11.18 -21.02
C VAL A 27 -21.87 12.22 -21.54
N GLU A 28 -23.15 11.88 -21.51
CA GLU A 28 -24.23 12.78 -21.90
C GLU A 28 -24.21 14.11 -21.11
N PRO A 29 -24.32 15.29 -21.77
CA PRO A 29 -24.26 16.59 -21.09
C PRO A 29 -25.23 16.75 -19.89
N PRO A 30 -26.48 16.23 -19.91
CA PRO A 30 -27.36 16.26 -18.75
C PRO A 30 -26.79 15.54 -17.51
N VAL A 31 -26.01 14.48 -17.70
CA VAL A 31 -25.39 13.73 -16.60
C VAL A 31 -24.27 14.55 -15.97
N ILE A 32 -23.42 15.19 -16.77
CA ILE A 32 -22.36 16.08 -16.28
C ILE A 32 -22.95 17.24 -15.46
N LYS A 33 -24.00 17.89 -15.97
CA LYS A 33 -24.70 18.95 -15.22
C LYS A 33 -25.25 18.44 -13.90
N LYS A 34 -25.90 17.28 -13.92
CA LYS A 34 -26.44 16.65 -12.70
C LYS A 34 -25.31 16.40 -11.68
N LEU A 35 -24.19 15.82 -12.08
CA LEU A 35 -23.04 15.57 -11.21
C LEU A 35 -22.46 16.87 -10.64
N ALA A 36 -22.28 17.90 -11.47
CA ALA A 36 -21.77 19.20 -11.04
C ALA A 36 -22.70 19.86 -10.01
N HIS A 37 -24.01 19.84 -10.24
CA HIS A 37 -24.99 20.38 -9.29
C HIS A 37 -25.10 19.56 -8.01
N THR A 38 -25.03 18.23 -8.10
CA THR A 38 -25.04 17.37 -6.91
C THR A 38 -23.80 17.62 -6.06
N TYR A 39 -22.60 17.58 -6.64
CA TYR A 39 -21.36 17.74 -5.88
C TYR A 39 -21.12 19.17 -5.41
N GLY A 40 -21.43 20.17 -6.24
CA GLY A 40 -21.22 21.58 -5.91
C GLY A 40 -22.32 22.21 -5.05
N GLY A 41 -23.54 21.68 -5.11
CA GLY A 41 -24.71 22.23 -4.42
C GLY A 41 -25.06 21.54 -3.10
N GLN A 42 -24.48 20.37 -2.81
CA GLN A 42 -24.74 19.61 -1.59
C GLN A 42 -23.49 19.50 -0.73
N LYS A 43 -23.67 19.49 0.59
CA LYS A 43 -22.60 19.25 1.56
C LYS A 43 -23.15 18.44 2.75
N PRO A 44 -22.33 17.55 3.35
CA PRO A 44 -20.99 17.18 2.91
C PRO A 44 -21.03 16.24 1.69
N CYS A 45 -20.02 16.33 0.83
CA CYS A 45 -19.78 15.37 -0.26
C CYS A 45 -18.32 14.91 -0.22
N SER A 46 -18.11 13.60 -0.32
CA SER A 46 -16.78 12.99 -0.32
C SER A 46 -16.50 12.32 -1.66
N ILE A 47 -15.28 12.48 -2.16
CA ILE A 47 -14.77 11.71 -3.30
C ILE A 47 -13.83 10.64 -2.75
N LEU A 48 -14.11 9.38 -3.08
CA LEU A 48 -13.22 8.25 -2.81
C LEU A 48 -12.53 7.89 -4.13
N LEU A 49 -11.27 8.27 -4.31
CA LEU A 49 -10.55 8.09 -5.58
C LEU A 49 -10.20 6.63 -5.84
N GLY A 50 -9.88 5.88 -4.77
CA GLY A 50 -9.36 4.52 -4.86
C GLY A 50 -8.02 4.45 -5.59
N TRP A 51 -7.61 3.23 -5.93
CA TRP A 51 -6.28 2.98 -6.52
C TRP A 51 -6.26 3.00 -8.05
N GLY A 52 -7.41 2.88 -8.71
CA GLY A 52 -7.50 2.77 -10.17
C GLY A 52 -6.93 3.97 -10.92
N ILE A 53 -7.08 5.17 -10.35
CA ILE A 53 -6.54 6.41 -10.94
C ILE A 53 -5.02 6.38 -11.08
N ASN A 54 -4.31 5.67 -10.19
CA ASN A 54 -2.84 5.55 -10.22
C ASN A 54 -2.30 4.73 -11.40
N LYS A 55 -3.18 4.01 -12.11
CA LYS A 55 -2.78 3.18 -13.25
C LYS A 55 -2.73 3.96 -14.57
N TRP A 56 -2.86 5.29 -14.49
CA TRP A 56 -2.77 6.20 -15.63
C TRP A 56 -1.51 7.07 -15.56
N GLU A 57 -0.96 7.38 -16.74
CA GLU A 57 0.27 8.17 -16.89
C GLU A 57 0.17 9.56 -16.24
N HIS A 58 -0.96 10.24 -16.40
CA HIS A 58 -1.21 11.58 -15.86
C HIS A 58 -1.98 11.56 -14.53
N SER A 59 -1.84 10.49 -13.75
CA SER A 59 -2.55 10.34 -12.49
C SER A 59 -2.29 11.46 -11.47
N PRO A 60 -1.07 12.03 -11.33
CA PRO A 60 -0.84 13.14 -10.41
C PRO A 60 -1.64 14.39 -10.80
N GLU A 61 -1.73 14.71 -12.08
CA GLU A 61 -2.50 15.85 -12.58
C GLU A 61 -4.00 15.64 -12.36
N MET A 62 -4.51 14.43 -12.64
CA MET A 62 -5.93 14.10 -12.41
C MET A 62 -6.30 14.24 -10.93
N ILE A 63 -5.48 13.72 -10.02
CA ILE A 63 -5.71 13.82 -8.57
C ILE A 63 -5.75 15.31 -8.16
N ARG A 64 -4.80 16.13 -8.64
CA ARG A 64 -4.78 17.57 -8.33
C ARG A 64 -6.01 18.31 -8.81
N LEU A 65 -6.55 17.97 -9.99
CA LEU A 65 -7.79 18.57 -10.51
C LEU A 65 -9.00 18.18 -9.64
N ILE A 66 -9.05 16.93 -9.16
CA ILE A 66 -10.12 16.45 -8.28
C ILE A 66 -10.01 17.08 -6.89
N ASP A 67 -8.80 17.22 -6.33
CA ASP A 67 -8.55 17.93 -5.07
C ASP A 67 -8.97 19.40 -5.17
N ALA A 68 -8.64 20.06 -6.29
CA ALA A 68 -9.07 21.43 -6.56
C ALA A 68 -10.60 21.55 -6.59
N LEU A 69 -11.30 20.59 -7.22
CA LEU A 69 -12.77 20.53 -7.20
C LEU A 69 -13.33 20.39 -5.77
N GLY A 70 -12.73 19.53 -4.94
CA GLY A 70 -13.11 19.40 -3.53
C GLY A 70 -12.87 20.68 -2.73
N ALA A 71 -11.79 21.40 -3.00
CA ALA A 71 -11.47 22.67 -2.36
C ALA A 71 -12.44 23.79 -2.79
N LEU A 72 -12.73 23.89 -4.09
CA LEU A 72 -13.64 24.89 -4.67
C LEU A 72 -15.07 24.75 -4.17
N THR A 73 -15.52 23.50 -4.05
CA THR A 73 -16.84 23.22 -3.50
C THR A 73 -16.87 23.37 -1.98
N GLY A 74 -15.74 23.62 -1.31
CA GLY A 74 -15.65 23.75 0.13
C GLY A 74 -16.07 22.47 0.85
N ASN A 75 -15.70 21.31 0.30
CA ASN A 75 -15.85 19.99 0.89
C ASN A 75 -14.59 19.56 1.68
N ILE A 76 -13.49 20.33 1.62
CA ILE A 76 -12.27 20.05 2.39
C ILE A 76 -12.40 20.56 3.83
N GLY A 77 -11.97 19.74 4.79
CA GLY A 77 -11.92 20.12 6.22
C GLY A 77 -13.25 19.98 6.98
N ILE A 78 -14.28 19.38 6.37
CA ILE A 78 -15.58 19.13 7.03
C ILE A 78 -15.82 17.62 7.22
N ALA A 79 -16.51 17.26 8.30
CA ALA A 79 -16.87 15.87 8.58
C ALA A 79 -17.77 15.30 7.45
N GLY A 80 -17.41 14.13 6.93
CA GLY A 80 -18.10 13.48 5.81
C GLY A 80 -17.75 14.03 4.42
N GLY A 81 -16.85 15.03 4.34
CA GLY A 81 -16.37 15.59 3.08
C GLY A 81 -15.02 15.01 2.62
N GLY A 82 -14.27 15.83 1.91
CA GLY A 82 -12.89 15.55 1.50
C GLY A 82 -12.76 14.84 0.15
N VAL A 83 -11.51 14.80 -0.32
CA VAL A 83 -11.06 13.94 -1.42
C VAL A 83 -10.10 12.93 -0.81
N ASN A 84 -10.41 11.65 -0.93
CA ASN A 84 -9.77 10.58 -0.19
C ASN A 84 -9.16 9.57 -1.17
N HIS A 85 -7.84 9.55 -1.26
CA HIS A 85 -7.09 8.64 -2.15
C HIS A 85 -6.79 7.28 -1.54
N GLY A 86 -6.55 7.26 -0.23
CA GLY A 86 -6.21 6.09 0.56
C GLY A 86 -5.69 6.55 1.92
N PHE A 87 -5.71 5.66 2.91
CA PHE A 87 -5.24 5.98 4.25
C PHE A 87 -3.76 5.66 4.37
N GLN A 88 -2.99 6.55 5.02
CA GLN A 88 -1.58 6.30 5.32
C GLN A 88 -1.47 5.20 6.38
N THR A 89 -1.41 3.95 5.96
CA THR A 89 -1.31 2.79 6.87
C THR A 89 0.00 2.78 7.67
N GLY A 90 1.07 3.37 7.13
CA GLY A 90 2.36 3.47 7.82
C GLY A 90 2.34 4.29 9.12
N ARG A 91 1.38 5.22 9.30
CA ARG A 91 1.33 6.09 10.50
C ARG A 91 1.08 5.33 11.80
N HIS A 92 0.55 4.11 11.70
CA HIS A 92 0.23 3.27 12.85
C HIS A 92 1.45 2.59 13.47
N PHE A 93 2.57 2.56 12.74
CA PHE A 93 3.71 1.71 13.05
C PHE A 93 4.98 2.53 13.27
N ASP A 94 5.83 2.08 14.17
CA ASP A 94 7.13 2.71 14.45
C ASP A 94 8.09 2.46 13.29
N PRO A 95 8.49 3.49 12.52
CA PRO A 95 9.40 3.28 11.40
C PRO A 95 10.81 2.83 11.82
N GLN A 96 11.18 2.96 13.10
CA GLN A 96 12.49 2.51 13.58
C GLN A 96 12.66 1.00 13.51
N VAL A 97 11.57 0.23 13.53
CA VAL A 97 11.63 -1.24 13.40
C VAL A 97 12.09 -1.70 12.02
N LEU A 98 12.06 -0.81 11.02
CA LEU A 98 12.63 -1.05 9.68
C LEU A 98 14.16 -0.96 9.67
N ALA A 99 14.78 -0.52 10.78
CA ALA A 99 16.22 -0.38 10.96
C ALA A 99 16.92 0.31 9.77
N PRO A 100 16.48 1.51 9.34
CA PRO A 100 17.00 2.18 8.15
C PRO A 100 18.52 2.40 8.20
N GLU A 101 19.09 2.58 9.40
CA GLU A 101 20.53 2.74 9.63
C GLU A 101 21.33 1.46 9.35
N ALA A 102 20.70 0.28 9.33
CA ALA A 102 21.36 -0.96 8.96
C ALA A 102 21.61 -1.07 7.44
N VAL A 103 20.90 -0.28 6.63
CA VAL A 103 20.99 -0.32 5.17
C VAL A 103 22.10 0.61 4.68
N LYS A 104 23.22 0.02 4.25
CA LYS A 104 24.36 0.78 3.67
C LYS A 104 24.17 1.11 2.19
N TYR A 105 23.51 0.22 1.46
CA TYR A 105 23.28 0.35 0.03
C TYR A 105 21.80 0.09 -0.24
N ARG A 106 21.16 1.02 -0.95
CA ARG A 106 19.75 0.92 -1.33
C ARG A 106 19.63 1.15 -2.83
N ARG A 107 18.77 0.37 -3.46
CA ARG A 107 18.27 0.63 -4.81
C ARG A 107 16.77 0.39 -4.81
N GLU A 108 16.08 1.13 -5.65
CA GLU A 108 14.63 1.01 -5.82
C GLU A 108 14.33 0.77 -7.28
N ILE A 109 13.37 -0.10 -7.51
CA ILE A 109 12.81 -0.37 -8.84
C ILE A 109 11.32 -0.10 -8.70
N ALA A 110 10.81 0.81 -9.54
CA ALA A 110 9.38 1.08 -9.54
C ALA A 110 8.62 -0.15 -10.05
N GLU A 111 7.53 -0.51 -9.37
CA GLU A 111 6.67 -1.65 -9.72
C GLU A 111 6.29 -1.71 -11.22
N PRO A 112 5.94 -0.60 -11.90
CA PRO A 112 5.57 -0.64 -13.32
C PRO A 112 6.67 -1.13 -14.26
N ILE A 113 7.93 -1.04 -13.82
CA ILE A 113 9.10 -1.50 -14.58
C ILE A 113 9.81 -2.65 -13.86
N PHE A 114 9.14 -3.35 -12.93
CA PHE A 114 9.77 -4.34 -12.05
C PHE A 114 10.72 -5.30 -12.78
N GLY A 115 10.23 -6.03 -13.79
CA GLY A 115 11.05 -6.97 -14.57
C GLY A 115 12.20 -6.27 -15.31
N GLN A 116 11.91 -5.14 -15.98
CA GLN A 116 12.92 -4.39 -16.72
C GLN A 116 14.01 -3.83 -15.80
N GLY A 117 13.63 -3.26 -14.66
CA GLY A 117 14.55 -2.67 -13.70
C GLY A 117 15.48 -3.69 -13.04
N ILE A 118 15.02 -4.94 -12.85
CA ILE A 118 15.89 -6.04 -12.43
C ILE A 118 16.93 -6.33 -13.52
N ILE A 119 16.49 -6.47 -14.77
CA ILE A 119 17.37 -6.78 -15.91
C ILE A 119 18.41 -5.66 -16.14
N GLU A 120 18.00 -4.39 -16.06
CA GLU A 120 18.86 -3.23 -16.32
C GLU A 120 19.78 -2.87 -15.15
N SER A 121 19.50 -3.37 -13.96
CA SER A 121 20.40 -3.23 -12.82
C SER A 121 21.68 -4.00 -13.09
N LYS A 122 22.73 -3.33 -13.59
CA LYS A 122 24.04 -3.95 -13.91
C LYS A 122 25.17 -3.58 -12.94
N ASN A 123 25.06 -2.47 -12.21
CA ASN A 123 26.15 -1.93 -11.39
C ASN A 123 25.70 -1.63 -9.94
N PRO A 124 25.82 -2.57 -9.00
CA PRO A 124 26.06 -4.00 -9.23
C PRO A 124 24.83 -4.68 -9.84
N PRO A 125 24.94 -5.91 -10.39
CA PRO A 125 23.77 -6.65 -10.82
C PRO A 125 22.95 -7.16 -9.63
N ILE A 126 21.64 -7.31 -9.81
CA ILE A 126 20.81 -8.05 -8.84
C ILE A 126 21.06 -9.54 -9.07
N LYS A 127 21.42 -10.25 -8.00
CA LYS A 127 21.73 -11.69 -8.06
C LYS A 127 20.75 -12.56 -7.30
N MET A 128 20.17 -12.01 -6.23
CA MET A 128 19.18 -12.69 -5.41
C MET A 128 17.93 -11.82 -5.30
N ILE A 129 16.77 -12.46 -5.29
CA ILE A 129 15.51 -11.83 -4.90
C ILE A 129 14.79 -12.65 -3.83
N TRP A 130 14.18 -11.94 -2.88
CA TRP A 130 13.27 -12.49 -1.88
C TRP A 130 11.88 -11.92 -2.14
N ILE A 131 10.96 -12.78 -2.55
CA ILE A 131 9.58 -12.41 -2.89
C ILE A 131 8.69 -12.97 -1.79
N ASN A 132 7.92 -12.10 -1.15
CA ASN A 132 7.07 -12.46 -0.02
C ASN A 132 5.65 -11.94 -0.21
N GLY A 133 4.66 -12.83 -0.16
CA GLY A 133 3.23 -12.49 -0.15
C GLY A 133 2.75 -11.78 -1.42
N ILE A 134 3.41 -12.01 -2.55
CA ILE A 134 3.06 -11.39 -3.84
C ILE A 134 3.40 -12.32 -5.00
N ASN A 135 2.63 -12.23 -6.09
CA ASN A 135 2.83 -12.94 -7.36
C ASN A 135 3.20 -11.95 -8.50
N PRO A 136 4.44 -11.41 -8.56
CA PRO A 136 4.86 -10.42 -9.56
C PRO A 136 4.68 -10.84 -11.02
N VAL A 137 4.75 -12.15 -11.32
CA VAL A 137 4.51 -12.64 -12.69
C VAL A 137 3.11 -12.23 -13.18
N VAL A 138 2.12 -12.23 -12.29
CA VAL A 138 0.74 -11.85 -12.60
C VAL A 138 0.45 -10.39 -12.26
N SER A 139 0.96 -9.88 -11.14
CA SER A 139 0.58 -8.57 -10.63
C SER A 139 1.37 -7.39 -11.18
N CYS A 140 2.64 -7.59 -11.57
CA CYS A 140 3.47 -6.51 -12.12
C CYS A 140 3.26 -6.38 -13.65
N PRO A 141 3.34 -5.16 -14.21
CA PRO A 141 3.24 -4.98 -15.65
C PRO A 141 4.35 -5.71 -16.42
N ASN A 142 3.99 -6.14 -17.64
CA ASN A 142 4.87 -6.88 -18.55
C ASN A 142 5.39 -8.18 -17.93
N SER A 143 4.49 -9.14 -17.72
CA SER A 143 4.78 -10.48 -17.19
C SER A 143 5.95 -11.18 -17.89
N ASN A 144 6.09 -11.00 -19.21
CA ASN A 144 7.21 -11.57 -19.96
C ASN A 144 8.56 -11.05 -19.48
N LYS A 145 8.67 -9.75 -19.19
CA LYS A 145 9.88 -9.16 -18.60
C LYS A 145 10.11 -9.58 -17.17
N VAL A 146 9.05 -9.79 -16.39
CA VAL A 146 9.17 -10.35 -15.04
C VAL A 146 9.73 -11.77 -15.10
N ILE A 147 9.18 -12.62 -15.97
CA ILE A 147 9.67 -13.99 -16.18
C ILE A 147 11.14 -14.00 -16.65
N GLU A 148 11.50 -13.15 -17.62
CA GLU A 148 12.89 -13.00 -18.08
C GLU A 148 13.82 -12.61 -16.93
N ALA A 149 13.40 -11.66 -16.09
CA ALA A 149 14.16 -11.23 -14.93
C ALA A 149 14.37 -12.36 -13.93
N LEU A 150 13.30 -13.07 -13.54
CA LEU A 150 13.37 -14.14 -12.55
C LEU A 150 14.27 -15.30 -13.02
N LYS A 151 14.18 -15.69 -14.29
CA LYS A 151 15.05 -16.72 -14.89
C LYS A 151 16.53 -16.32 -14.92
N GLY A 152 16.82 -15.02 -14.95
CA GLY A 152 18.19 -14.50 -15.01
C GLY A 152 18.88 -14.32 -13.66
N LEU A 153 18.17 -14.54 -12.55
CA LEU A 153 18.70 -14.40 -11.20
C LEU A 153 19.42 -15.68 -10.74
N ASP A 154 20.48 -15.51 -9.95
CA ASP A 154 21.26 -16.63 -9.41
C ASP A 154 20.50 -17.35 -8.27
N PHE A 155 19.59 -16.65 -7.58
CA PHE A 155 18.79 -17.21 -6.49
C PHE A 155 17.46 -16.49 -6.30
N VAL A 156 16.37 -17.25 -6.23
CA VAL A 156 15.00 -16.73 -6.09
C VAL A 156 14.35 -17.45 -4.92
N VAL A 157 13.97 -16.70 -3.89
CA VAL A 157 13.19 -17.21 -2.77
C VAL A 157 11.77 -16.70 -2.89
N VAL A 158 10.80 -17.59 -2.79
CA VAL A 158 9.37 -17.24 -2.73
C VAL A 158 8.81 -17.72 -1.40
N VAL A 159 8.20 -16.80 -0.67
CA VAL A 159 7.48 -17.05 0.59
C VAL A 159 6.00 -16.80 0.33
N ASP A 160 5.21 -17.88 0.37
CA ASP A 160 3.80 -17.83 0.00
C ASP A 160 3.05 -19.03 0.61
N HIS A 161 1.72 -18.94 0.68
CA HIS A 161 0.86 -20.05 1.07
C HIS A 161 0.37 -20.85 -0.15
N PHE A 162 0.52 -20.33 -1.38
CA PHE A 162 0.23 -21.05 -2.62
C PHE A 162 1.44 -21.19 -3.54
N MET A 163 1.47 -22.27 -4.32
CA MET A 163 2.38 -22.40 -5.45
C MET A 163 1.88 -21.50 -6.60
N THR A 164 2.28 -20.23 -6.59
CA THR A 164 1.88 -19.22 -7.57
C THR A 164 2.71 -19.30 -8.86
N ASP A 165 2.31 -18.57 -9.92
CA ASP A 165 3.09 -18.47 -11.17
C ASP A 165 4.52 -17.93 -10.93
N THR A 166 4.69 -17.11 -9.89
CA THR A 166 6.03 -16.66 -9.47
C THR A 166 6.82 -17.78 -8.81
N ALA A 167 6.17 -18.65 -8.04
CA ALA A 167 6.80 -19.78 -7.36
C ALA A 167 7.38 -20.81 -8.33
N ASP A 168 6.86 -20.92 -9.56
CA ASP A 168 7.44 -21.76 -10.63
C ASP A 168 8.90 -21.37 -10.98
N PHE A 169 9.33 -20.16 -10.64
CA PHE A 169 10.70 -19.67 -10.85
C PHE A 169 11.53 -19.67 -9.56
N ALA A 170 10.99 -20.15 -8.45
CA ALA A 170 11.68 -20.18 -7.17
C ALA A 170 12.76 -21.27 -7.16
N HIS A 171 13.95 -20.91 -6.65
CA HIS A 171 14.96 -21.89 -6.24
C HIS A 171 14.63 -22.48 -4.88
N VAL A 172 13.97 -21.69 -4.01
CA VAL A 172 13.46 -22.12 -2.71
C VAL A 172 12.05 -21.55 -2.54
N PHE A 173 11.11 -22.44 -2.26
CA PHE A 173 9.76 -22.08 -1.82
C PHE A 173 9.66 -22.32 -0.31
N LEU A 174 9.23 -21.30 0.44
CA LEU A 174 9.00 -21.38 1.88
C LEU A 174 7.49 -21.24 2.15
N PRO A 175 6.81 -22.31 2.59
CA PRO A 175 5.39 -22.22 2.92
C PRO A 175 5.19 -21.33 4.15
N THR A 176 4.42 -20.25 3.99
CA THR A 176 4.04 -19.36 5.11
C THR A 176 2.63 -19.65 5.61
N THR A 177 2.38 -19.30 6.87
CA THR A 177 1.03 -19.35 7.45
C THR A 177 0.11 -18.30 6.84
N THR A 178 -1.18 -18.55 6.93
CA THR A 178 -2.24 -17.61 6.60
C THR A 178 -2.61 -16.77 7.82
N PHE A 179 -3.35 -15.67 7.60
CA PHE A 179 -3.86 -14.84 8.70
C PHE A 179 -4.78 -15.60 9.69
N LEU A 180 -5.30 -16.78 9.32
CA LEU A 180 -6.11 -17.63 10.21
C LEU A 180 -5.26 -18.41 11.22
N GLU A 181 -3.96 -18.50 10.99
CA GLU A 181 -3.02 -19.29 11.79
C GLU A 181 -2.15 -18.41 12.70
N GLU A 182 -2.32 -17.10 12.62
CA GLU A 182 -1.45 -16.10 13.23
C GLU A 182 -2.18 -15.16 14.19
N GLU A 183 -1.39 -14.52 15.05
CA GLU A 183 -1.80 -13.39 15.88
C GLU A 183 -1.15 -12.12 15.32
N ASP A 184 -1.96 -11.14 14.92
CA ASP A 184 -1.50 -9.88 14.33
C ASP A 184 -2.52 -8.74 14.57
N VAL A 185 -2.27 -7.55 14.02
CA VAL A 185 -3.20 -6.44 13.94
C VAL A 185 -3.43 -6.06 12.48
N VAL A 186 -4.68 -5.76 12.13
CA VAL A 186 -5.04 -5.28 10.79
C VAL A 186 -5.35 -3.79 10.83
N VAL A 187 -4.70 -3.04 9.95
CA VAL A 187 -5.02 -1.64 9.66
C VAL A 187 -5.77 -1.54 8.34
N SER A 188 -6.63 -0.54 8.20
CA SER A 188 -7.47 -0.40 7.02
C SER A 188 -6.96 0.61 6.01
N TRP A 189 -7.13 0.28 4.74
CA TRP A 189 -6.86 1.13 3.58
C TRP A 189 -8.03 2.04 3.21
N GLY A 190 -9.16 1.92 3.92
CA GLY A 190 -10.42 2.62 3.60
C GLY A 190 -11.13 3.25 4.81
N HIS A 191 -10.64 3.03 6.03
CA HIS A 191 -11.19 3.66 7.23
C HIS A 191 -10.16 3.72 8.37
N ASN A 192 -10.50 4.48 9.41
CA ASN A 192 -9.63 4.76 10.56
C ASN A 192 -9.80 3.76 11.71
N TRP A 193 -10.05 2.48 11.41
CA TRP A 193 -10.18 1.45 12.44
C TRP A 193 -9.03 0.46 12.35
N ILE A 194 -8.58 0.01 13.51
CA ILE A 194 -7.55 -1.00 13.69
C ILE A 194 -8.21 -2.18 14.42
N GLY A 195 -7.96 -3.41 13.96
CA GLY A 195 -8.59 -4.60 14.51
C GLY A 195 -7.61 -5.72 14.80
N PRO A 196 -8.04 -6.73 15.57
CA PRO A 196 -7.26 -7.94 15.78
C PRO A 196 -7.25 -8.83 14.54
N VAL A 197 -6.13 -9.54 14.37
CA VAL A 197 -6.08 -10.85 13.72
C VAL A 197 -5.89 -11.88 14.83
N ASN A 198 -6.91 -12.69 15.06
CA ASN A 198 -6.90 -13.74 16.07
C ASN A 198 -6.65 -15.09 15.42
N LYS A 199 -5.75 -15.88 16.00
CA LYS A 199 -5.48 -17.24 15.58
C LYS A 199 -6.75 -18.09 15.69
N ALA A 200 -7.22 -18.59 14.56
CA ALA A 200 -8.41 -19.42 14.45
C ALA A 200 -8.07 -20.92 14.41
N ILE A 201 -6.93 -21.28 13.81
CA ILE A 201 -6.43 -22.65 13.70
C ILE A 201 -4.93 -22.72 13.97
N GLU A 202 -4.40 -23.92 14.21
CA GLU A 202 -2.96 -24.16 14.26
C GLU A 202 -2.34 -24.17 12.86
N PRO A 203 -1.06 -23.75 12.70
CA PRO A 203 -0.33 -23.85 11.44
C PRO A 203 -0.40 -25.25 10.82
N LEU A 204 -0.64 -25.32 9.52
CA LEU A 204 -0.78 -26.59 8.79
C LEU A 204 0.53 -27.08 8.17
N GLY A 205 0.82 -28.37 8.36
CA GLY A 205 2.00 -29.01 7.78
C GLY A 205 3.31 -28.42 8.34
N GLU A 206 4.19 -27.95 7.45
CA GLU A 206 5.46 -27.32 7.81
C GLU A 206 5.44 -25.79 7.65
N SER A 207 4.26 -25.18 7.48
CA SER A 207 4.13 -23.74 7.36
C SER A 207 4.67 -23.02 8.60
N ARG A 208 5.38 -21.92 8.40
CA ARG A 208 5.87 -21.05 9.48
C ARG A 208 5.47 -19.62 9.18
N SER A 209 5.19 -18.82 10.21
CA SER A 209 4.93 -17.40 9.98
C SER A 209 6.13 -16.67 9.44
N ASP A 210 5.89 -15.52 8.81
CA ASP A 210 6.96 -14.63 8.33
C ASP A 210 7.99 -14.32 9.42
N LEU A 211 7.50 -14.05 10.64
CA LEU A 211 8.36 -13.82 11.80
C LEU A 211 9.25 -15.04 12.09
N GLN A 212 8.68 -16.25 12.11
CA GLN A 212 9.44 -17.48 12.37
C GLN A 212 10.47 -17.77 11.28
N ILE A 213 10.11 -17.56 10.01
CA ILE A 213 11.02 -17.71 8.86
C ILE A 213 12.21 -16.78 9.02
N VAL A 214 11.97 -15.49 9.28
CA VAL A 214 13.03 -14.49 9.45
C VAL A 214 13.85 -14.78 10.71
N GLN A 215 13.24 -15.24 11.81
CA GLN A 215 13.96 -15.65 13.02
C GLN A 215 14.92 -16.82 12.76
N GLU A 216 14.51 -17.84 12.00
CA GLU A 216 15.39 -18.95 11.65
C GLU A 216 16.57 -18.54 10.76
N ILE A 217 16.35 -17.58 9.87
CA ILE A 217 17.43 -16.99 9.06
C ILE A 217 18.36 -16.17 9.96
N SER A 218 17.80 -15.39 10.88
CA SER A 218 18.58 -14.53 11.79
C SER A 218 19.59 -15.33 12.63
N LYS A 219 19.24 -16.56 13.05
CA LYS A 219 20.14 -17.48 13.77
C LYS A 219 21.39 -17.81 12.94
N ARG A 220 21.20 -18.07 11.64
CA ARG A 220 22.30 -18.39 10.71
C ARG A 220 23.17 -17.17 10.38
N LEU A 221 22.62 -15.97 10.54
CA LEU A 221 23.31 -14.70 10.29
C LEU A 221 23.90 -14.07 11.57
N GLY A 222 23.77 -14.70 12.73
CA GLY A 222 24.24 -14.13 14.01
C GLY A 222 23.41 -12.93 14.49
N LEU A 223 22.15 -12.82 14.04
CA LEU A 223 21.21 -11.74 14.36
C LEU A 223 20.08 -12.20 15.31
N GLU A 224 20.16 -13.41 15.86
CA GLU A 224 19.12 -14.01 16.71
C GLU A 224 18.63 -13.07 17.82
N LYS A 225 19.55 -12.46 18.57
CA LYS A 225 19.21 -11.51 19.64
C LYS A 225 18.41 -10.30 19.16
N LYS A 226 18.59 -9.87 17.91
CA LYS A 226 17.84 -8.73 17.34
C LYS A 226 16.44 -9.14 16.89
N MET A 227 16.26 -10.41 16.53
CA MET A 227 14.99 -10.94 16.05
C MET A 227 14.18 -11.65 17.14
N GLU A 228 14.67 -11.68 18.38
CA GLU A 228 14.01 -12.35 19.50
C GLU A 228 12.65 -11.72 19.85
N GLY A 229 11.75 -12.57 20.33
CA GLY A 229 10.42 -12.19 20.79
C GLY A 229 9.30 -12.93 20.08
N THR A 230 8.17 -12.96 20.75
CA THR A 230 6.88 -13.47 20.27
C THR A 230 6.20 -12.47 19.32
N PRO A 231 5.21 -12.89 18.52
CA PRO A 231 4.38 -11.97 17.74
C PRO A 231 3.83 -10.80 18.58
N ARG A 232 3.31 -11.10 19.77
CA ARG A 232 2.81 -10.10 20.72
C ARG A 232 3.85 -9.04 21.12
N GLU A 233 5.09 -9.46 21.39
CA GLU A 233 6.18 -8.54 21.75
C GLU A 233 6.59 -7.68 20.57
N TRP A 234 6.62 -8.25 19.36
CA TRP A 234 6.84 -7.49 18.12
C TRP A 234 5.74 -6.46 17.86
N LEU A 235 4.48 -6.85 18.02
CA LEU A 235 3.35 -5.92 17.94
C LEU A 235 3.54 -4.74 18.90
N LYS A 236 3.90 -4.99 20.16
CA LYS A 236 4.16 -3.91 21.14
C LYS A 236 5.30 -2.98 20.73
N ARG A 237 6.34 -3.50 20.07
CA ARG A 237 7.46 -2.68 19.54
C ARG A 237 7.01 -1.83 18.36
N ILE A 238 6.29 -2.43 17.41
CA ILE A 238 5.86 -1.76 16.19
C ILE A 238 4.72 -0.76 16.49
N PHE A 239 3.87 -1.01 17.48
CA PHE A 239 2.71 -0.18 17.80
C PHE A 239 3.01 0.99 18.76
N GLN A 240 4.28 1.26 19.07
CA GLN A 240 4.70 2.33 20.00
C GLN A 240 4.07 3.72 19.73
N PRO A 241 3.89 4.18 18.47
CA PRO A 241 3.21 5.44 18.22
C PRO A 241 1.75 5.45 18.69
N MET A 242 1.05 4.31 18.60
CA MET A 242 -0.34 4.17 19.07
C MET A 242 -0.40 4.09 20.59
N GLU A 243 0.55 3.37 21.21
CA GLU A 243 0.70 3.30 22.68
C GLU A 243 0.85 4.72 23.28
N LYS A 244 1.69 5.57 22.67
CA LYS A 244 1.86 6.98 23.07
C LYS A 244 0.58 7.81 22.92
N ALA A 245 -0.30 7.41 22.01
CA ALA A 245 -1.60 8.03 21.79
C ALA A 245 -2.72 7.41 22.64
N GLY A 246 -2.39 6.54 23.61
CA GLY A 246 -3.33 5.93 24.54
C GLY A 246 -4.07 4.71 24.00
N LEU A 247 -3.58 4.09 22.91
CA LEU A 247 -4.15 2.87 22.36
C LEU A 247 -3.15 1.72 22.44
N SER A 248 -3.39 0.79 23.38
CA SER A 248 -2.52 -0.38 23.55
C SER A 248 -2.86 -1.52 22.61
N VAL A 249 -1.86 -2.37 22.32
CA VAL A 249 -2.07 -3.60 21.55
C VAL A 249 -3.17 -4.46 22.19
N GLU A 250 -3.20 -4.60 23.53
CA GLU A 250 -4.23 -5.38 24.22
C GLU A 250 -5.66 -4.87 23.96
N MET A 251 -5.83 -3.54 23.86
CA MET A 251 -7.13 -2.94 23.55
C MET A 251 -7.58 -3.32 22.13
N VAL A 252 -6.66 -3.24 21.15
CA VAL A 252 -6.92 -3.64 19.76
C VAL A 252 -7.31 -5.12 19.69
N MET A 253 -6.69 -5.97 20.50
CA MET A 253 -6.93 -7.41 20.44
C MET A 253 -8.29 -7.83 20.96
N GLN A 254 -8.88 -7.04 21.85
CA GLN A 254 -10.20 -7.32 22.40
C GLN A 254 -11.31 -6.95 21.42
N SER A 255 -11.13 -5.86 20.66
CA SER A 255 -12.13 -5.39 19.70
C SER A 255 -11.53 -4.37 18.74
N PRO A 256 -12.12 -4.20 17.55
CA PRO A 256 -11.75 -3.09 16.68
C PRO A 256 -11.89 -1.74 17.39
N VAL A 257 -10.87 -0.90 17.23
CA VAL A 257 -10.77 0.43 17.84
C VAL A 257 -10.53 1.49 16.78
N ARG A 258 -11.04 2.70 17.01
CA ARG A 258 -10.75 3.82 16.13
C ARG A 258 -9.33 4.32 16.42
N CYS A 259 -8.54 4.51 15.37
CA CYS A 259 -7.18 5.04 15.50
C CYS A 259 -7.23 6.46 16.12
N PRO A 260 -6.46 6.74 17.19
CA PRO A 260 -6.49 8.02 17.91
C PRO A 260 -5.78 9.15 17.17
N ILE A 261 -4.91 8.83 16.21
CA ILE A 261 -4.17 9.81 15.39
C ILE A 261 -4.74 9.92 13.96
N ALA A 262 -6.01 9.53 13.82
CA ALA A 262 -6.72 9.42 12.55
C ALA A 262 -7.01 10.76 11.89
#